data_AF-A0A024SBD5-F1
#
_entry.id   AF-A0A024SBD5-F1
#
_cell.length_a   1.000
_cell.length_b   1.000
_cell.length_c   1.000
_cell.angle_alpha   90.00
_cell.angle_beta   90.00
_cell.angle_gamma   90.00
#
_symmetry.space_group_name_H-M   'P 1'
#
loop_
_entity.id
_entity.type
_entity.pdbx_description
1 polymer ?
#
loop_
_entity_poly.entity_id
_entity_poly.type
_entity_poly.pdbx_seq_one_letter_code
_entity_poly.pdbx_strand_id
1 'polypeptide(L)'
;MSDSDDEPITLSSHALEALRAFEAEREEHQAKFQKLQAEAESNNSLLSIDTFAEDWNESQFWYSDETANTLATELLRDATSDMTIGVVSAPSVFVALKNILRSKSDHEKPKLVLLEHDNRFGVFPEFSFYDFQQPVKLPGHLKGSIDRIICDPPFLSEDCQTKGKDLSHLNI
;
A
#
# COMPACT_ATOMS: atom_id res chain seq x y z
N MET A 1 8.80 60.61 11.27
CA MET A 1 7.80 60.80 10.20
C MET A 1 8.48 60.33 8.92
N SER A 2 8.27 59.13 8.41
CA SER A 2 7.02 58.38 8.28
C SER A 2 7.29 56.88 8.40
N ASP A 3 6.54 56.21 9.25
CA ASP A 3 6.26 54.77 9.11
C ASP A 3 5.68 54.52 7.72
N SER A 4 6.20 53.52 7.02
CA SER A 4 5.58 52.95 5.82
C SER A 4 6.08 51.53 5.64
N ASP A 5 5.91 50.71 6.67
CA ASP A 5 6.22 49.28 6.65
C ASP A 5 5.02 48.45 7.15
N ASP A 6 3.81 48.92 6.84
CA ASP A 6 2.52 48.33 7.26
C ASP A 6 1.65 47.96 6.05
N GLU A 7 2.24 47.62 4.90
CA GLU A 7 1.49 46.85 3.90
C GLU A 7 1.41 45.39 4.35
N PRO A 8 0.20 44.85 4.59
CA PRO A 8 0.07 43.46 4.99
C PRO A 8 0.63 42.57 3.89
N ILE A 9 1.58 41.70 4.26
CA ILE A 9 2.11 40.66 3.36
C ILE A 9 0.92 39.78 2.95
N THR A 10 0.44 39.98 1.73
CA THR A 10 -0.69 39.26 1.15
C THR A 10 -0.19 38.40 0.00
N LEU A 11 -0.75 37.20 -0.11
CA LEU A 11 -0.45 36.32 -1.24
C LEU A 11 -0.91 37.00 -2.53
N SER A 12 -0.11 36.89 -3.59
CA SER A 12 -0.53 37.35 -4.92
C SER A 12 -1.79 36.59 -5.35
N SER A 13 -2.60 37.17 -6.24
CA SER A 13 -3.81 36.51 -6.76
C SER A 13 -3.51 35.12 -7.32
N HIS A 14 -2.38 34.97 -8.02
CA HIS A 14 -1.92 33.69 -8.54
C HIS A 14 -1.53 32.69 -7.44
N ALA A 15 -0.87 33.16 -6.38
CA ALA A 15 -0.53 32.29 -5.24
C ALA A 15 -1.77 31.84 -4.45
N LEU A 16 -2.79 32.70 -4.32
CA LEU A 16 -4.08 32.34 -3.72
C LEU A 16 -4.85 31.33 -4.58
N GLU A 17 -4.84 31.47 -5.90
CA GLU A 17 -5.46 30.49 -6.81
C GLU A 17 -4.75 29.14 -6.74
N ALA A 18 -3.41 29.13 -6.75
CA ALA A 18 -2.64 27.90 -6.60
C ALA A 18 -2.91 27.22 -5.24
N LEU A 19 -3.00 28.00 -4.16
CA LEU A 19 -3.32 27.46 -2.82
C LEU A 19 -4.72 26.84 -2.79
N ARG A 20 -5.73 27.50 -3.37
CA ARG A 20 -7.09 26.95 -3.43
C ARG A 20 -7.17 25.69 -4.27
N ALA A 21 -6.46 25.63 -5.40
CA ALA A 21 -6.39 24.42 -6.23
C ALA A 21 -5.78 23.25 -5.45
N PHE A 22 -4.67 23.51 -4.73
CA PHE A 22 -4.02 22.51 -3.88
C PHE A 22 -4.91 22.04 -2.72
N GLU A 23 -5.62 22.95 -2.06
CA GLU A 23 -6.58 22.61 -1.00
C GLU A 23 -7.74 21.76 -1.53
N ALA A 24 -8.29 22.10 -2.70
CA ALA A 24 -9.35 21.33 -3.35
C ALA A 24 -8.90 19.91 -3.74
N GLU A 25 -7.70 19.76 -4.30
CA GLU A 25 -7.11 18.44 -4.58
C GLU A 25 -6.94 17.60 -3.31
N ARG A 26 -6.51 18.23 -2.20
CA ARG A 26 -6.38 17.56 -0.90
C ARG A 26 -7.72 17.10 -0.34
N GLU A 27 -8.75 17.94 -0.40
CA GLU A 27 -10.10 17.59 0.04
C GLU A 27 -10.67 16.43 -0.80
N GLU A 28 -10.50 16.46 -2.13
CA GLU A 28 -10.93 15.38 -3.00
C GLU A 28 -10.20 14.06 -2.67
N HIS A 29 -8.89 14.12 -2.44
CA HIS A 29 -8.09 12.96 -2.07
C HIS A 29 -8.51 12.41 -0.69
N GLN A 30 -8.77 13.28 0.28
CA GLN A 30 -9.24 12.88 1.60
C GLN A 30 -10.64 12.23 1.53
N ALA A 31 -11.55 12.77 0.71
CA ALA A 31 -12.86 12.18 0.49
C ALA A 31 -12.77 10.80 -0.18
N LYS A 32 -11.91 10.64 -1.20
CA LYS A 32 -11.62 9.34 -1.82
C LYS A 32 -11.08 8.32 -0.81
N PHE A 33 -10.15 8.75 0.05
CA PHE A 33 -9.58 7.89 1.09
C PHE A 33 -10.60 7.47 2.15
N GLN A 34 -11.46 8.38 2.61
CA GLN A 34 -12.55 8.05 3.54
C GLN A 34 -13.56 7.07 2.92
N LYS A 35 -13.88 7.27 1.64
CA LYS A 35 -14.75 6.35 0.89
C LYS A 35 -14.10 4.97 0.78
N LEU A 36 -12.80 4.89 0.47
CA LEU A 36 -12.07 3.62 0.47
C LEU A 36 -12.07 2.93 1.81
N GLN A 37 -11.88 3.67 2.91
CA GLN A 37 -11.88 3.07 4.24
C GLN A 37 -13.22 2.39 4.52
N ALA A 38 -14.33 3.07 4.23
CA ALA A 38 -15.66 2.49 4.34
C ALA A 38 -15.88 1.30 3.38
N GLU A 39 -15.32 1.35 2.17
CA GLU A 39 -15.45 0.29 1.16
C GLU A 39 -14.59 -0.95 1.46
N ALA A 40 -13.39 -0.75 2.00
CA ALA A 40 -12.49 -1.80 2.46
C ALA A 40 -13.10 -2.56 3.64
N GLU A 41 -13.77 -1.85 4.56
CA GLU A 41 -14.56 -2.47 5.63
C GLU A 41 -15.79 -3.21 5.09
N SER A 42 -16.42 -2.68 4.04
CA SER A 42 -17.66 -3.22 3.48
C SER A 42 -17.46 -4.34 2.44
N ASN A 43 -16.24 -4.57 1.92
CA ASN A 43 -15.93 -5.52 0.84
C ASN A 43 -16.85 -5.41 -0.41
N ASN A 44 -17.47 -4.26 -0.69
CA ASN A 44 -18.60 -4.16 -1.63
C ASN A 44 -18.24 -3.59 -3.03
N SER A 45 -17.15 -2.82 -3.14
CA SER A 45 -16.67 -2.21 -4.40
C SER A 45 -15.27 -2.67 -4.79
N LEU A 46 -15.01 -2.84 -6.09
CA LEU A 46 -13.67 -3.14 -6.61
C LEU A 46 -12.66 -2.09 -6.14
N LEU A 47 -11.56 -2.57 -5.58
CA LEU A 47 -10.45 -1.72 -5.14
C LEU A 47 -9.57 -1.41 -6.35
N SER A 48 -9.16 -0.15 -6.53
CA SER A 48 -8.10 0.22 -7.49
C SER A 48 -6.88 0.71 -6.73
N ILE A 49 -5.70 0.23 -7.13
CA ILE A 49 -4.42 0.68 -6.58
C ILE A 49 -4.16 2.16 -6.89
N ASP A 50 -4.69 2.70 -7.99
CA ASP A 50 -4.55 4.11 -8.38
C ASP A 50 -5.12 5.09 -7.35
N THR A 51 -5.99 4.59 -6.47
CA THR A 51 -6.53 5.38 -5.36
C THR A 51 -5.47 5.68 -4.30
N PHE A 52 -4.37 4.91 -4.26
CA PHE A 52 -3.17 5.18 -3.50
C PHE A 52 -2.16 5.82 -4.45
N ALA A 53 -2.12 7.15 -4.51
CA ALA A 53 -1.23 7.88 -5.41
C ALA A 53 0.25 7.50 -5.17
N GLU A 54 0.99 7.17 -6.22
CA GLU A 54 2.41 6.81 -6.14
C GLU A 54 3.23 7.95 -5.50
N ASP A 55 4.07 7.61 -4.51
CA ASP A 55 5.09 8.52 -4.01
C ASP A 55 6.47 8.18 -4.59
N TRP A 56 6.92 9.05 -5.51
CA TRP A 56 8.20 8.93 -6.18
C TRP A 56 9.39 9.06 -5.21
N ASN A 57 9.24 9.77 -4.08
CA ASN A 57 10.31 9.88 -3.09
C ASN A 57 10.52 8.56 -2.32
N GLU A 58 9.45 7.78 -2.18
CA GLU A 58 9.47 6.45 -1.54
C GLU A 58 9.75 5.33 -2.55
N SER A 59 10.03 5.68 -3.82
CA SER A 59 10.30 4.73 -4.90
C SER A 59 9.16 3.72 -5.09
N GLN A 60 7.92 4.20 -4.95
CA GLN A 60 6.72 3.40 -5.14
C GLN A 60 6.38 3.31 -6.63
N PHE A 61 6.34 2.09 -7.15
CA PHE A 61 5.92 1.80 -8.52
C PHE A 61 4.84 0.72 -8.51
N TRP A 62 3.65 1.03 -9.03
CA TRP A 62 2.58 0.05 -9.10
C TRP A 62 2.70 -0.81 -10.36
N TYR A 63 2.64 -2.13 -10.20
CA TYR A 63 2.42 -3.02 -11.34
C TYR A 63 1.15 -2.66 -12.10
N SER A 64 1.18 -2.86 -13.43
CA SER A 64 -0.02 -2.82 -14.25
C SER A 64 -1.03 -3.86 -13.76
N ASP A 65 -2.33 -3.60 -14.00
CA ASP A 65 -3.41 -4.52 -13.66
C ASP A 65 -3.14 -5.94 -14.19
N GLU A 66 -2.67 -6.06 -15.43
CA GLU A 66 -2.34 -7.36 -16.04
C GLU A 66 -1.29 -8.10 -15.20
N THR A 67 -0.17 -7.44 -14.89
CA THR A 67 0.94 -8.02 -14.13
C THR A 67 0.51 -8.39 -12.72
N ALA A 68 -0.19 -7.49 -12.02
CA ALA A 68 -0.68 -7.71 -10.68
C ALA A 68 -1.67 -8.89 -10.62
N ASN A 69 -2.58 -9.00 -11.59
CA ASN A 69 -3.51 -10.12 -11.69
C ASN A 69 -2.82 -11.44 -11.99
N THR A 70 -1.81 -11.46 -12.87
CA THR A 70 -1.02 -12.67 -13.14
C THR A 70 -0.31 -13.15 -11.88
N LEU A 71 0.40 -12.27 -11.18
CA LEU A 71 1.11 -12.59 -9.94
C LEU A 71 0.15 -13.07 -8.83
N ALA A 72 -0.98 -12.38 -8.64
CA ALA A 72 -2.00 -12.78 -7.69
C ALA A 72 -2.59 -14.16 -8.01
N THR A 73 -2.83 -14.46 -9.29
CA THR A 73 -3.33 -15.77 -9.73
C THR A 73 -2.33 -16.88 -9.45
N GLU A 74 -1.04 -16.65 -9.69
CA GLU A 74 0.02 -17.63 -9.39
C GLU A 74 0.17 -17.84 -7.88
N LEU A 75 0.09 -16.78 -7.06
CA LEU A 75 0.08 -16.91 -5.60
C LEU A 75 -1.10 -17.75 -5.11
N LEU A 76 -2.26 -17.64 -5.75
CA LEU A 76 -3.48 -18.38 -5.42
C LEU A 76 -3.56 -19.79 -6.02
N ARG A 77 -2.68 -20.16 -6.95
CA ARG A 77 -2.71 -21.50 -7.57
C ARG A 77 -2.47 -22.56 -6.49
N ASP A 78 -3.44 -23.45 -6.26
CA ASP A 78 -3.40 -24.47 -5.21
C ASP A 78 -3.30 -23.90 -3.77
N ALA A 79 -3.63 -22.63 -3.58
CA ALA A 79 -3.71 -22.05 -2.24
C ALA A 79 -5.00 -22.51 -1.54
N THR A 80 -4.85 -22.96 -0.30
CA THR A 80 -5.94 -23.46 0.55
C THR A 80 -6.22 -22.48 1.68
N SER A 81 -7.34 -22.64 2.39
CA SER A 81 -7.77 -21.69 3.44
C SER A 81 -6.96 -21.74 4.73
N ASP A 82 -6.15 -22.78 4.92
CA ASP A 82 -5.16 -22.88 6.00
C ASP A 82 -3.85 -22.15 5.68
N MET A 83 -3.59 -21.83 4.40
CA MET A 83 -2.37 -21.12 3.99
C MET A 83 -2.44 -19.62 4.27
N THR A 84 -1.26 -19.02 4.43
CA THR A 84 -1.04 -17.58 4.56
C THR A 84 -0.16 -17.08 3.43
N ILE A 85 -0.63 -16.04 2.73
CA ILE A 85 0.09 -15.37 1.66
C ILE A 85 0.59 -14.01 2.18
N GLY A 86 1.91 -13.82 2.17
CA GLY A 86 2.57 -12.56 2.48
C GLY A 86 2.85 -11.74 1.23
N VAL A 87 2.45 -10.48 1.24
CA VAL A 87 2.76 -9.50 0.21
C VAL A 87 3.65 -8.43 0.82
N VAL A 88 4.90 -8.34 0.39
CA VAL A 88 5.90 -7.40 0.93
C VAL A 88 6.23 -6.35 -0.11
N SER A 89 5.96 -5.08 0.20
CA SER A 89 6.26 -3.93 -0.67
C SER A 89 5.66 -4.02 -2.08
N ALA A 90 4.65 -4.86 -2.29
CA ALA A 90 3.98 -5.06 -3.58
C ALA A 90 2.46 -4.85 -3.48
N PRO A 91 1.98 -3.65 -3.07
CA PRO A 91 0.58 -3.43 -2.72
C PRO A 91 -0.39 -3.58 -3.90
N SER A 92 0.04 -3.36 -5.14
CA SER A 92 -0.79 -3.61 -6.33
C SER A 92 -1.22 -5.09 -6.43
N VAL A 93 -0.32 -6.03 -6.08
CA VAL A 93 -0.64 -7.47 -6.03
C VAL A 93 -1.60 -7.77 -4.88
N PHE A 94 -1.45 -7.12 -3.73
CA PHE A 94 -2.39 -7.25 -2.61
C PHE A 94 -3.81 -6.80 -3.00
N VAL A 95 -3.93 -5.66 -3.68
CA VAL A 95 -5.22 -5.17 -4.20
C VAL A 95 -5.83 -6.16 -5.19
N ALA A 96 -5.03 -6.71 -6.11
CA ALA A 96 -5.48 -7.75 -7.04
C ALA A 96 -5.96 -9.02 -6.30
N LEU A 97 -5.23 -9.49 -5.30
CA LEU A 97 -5.62 -10.63 -4.45
C LEU A 97 -6.97 -10.38 -3.76
N LYS A 98 -7.17 -9.21 -3.15
CA LYS A 98 -8.44 -8.83 -2.50
C LYS A 98 -9.60 -8.85 -3.49
N ASN A 99 -9.39 -8.32 -4.70
CA ASN A 99 -10.40 -8.30 -5.74
C ASN A 99 -10.78 -9.70 -6.23
N ILE A 100 -9.79 -10.57 -6.49
CA ILE A 100 -10.02 -11.96 -6.92
C ILE A 100 -10.74 -12.76 -5.83
N LEU A 101 -10.33 -12.59 -4.56
CA LEU A 101 -10.89 -13.36 -3.44
C LEU A 101 -12.28 -12.87 -3.01
N ARG A 102 -12.74 -11.69 -3.46
CA ARG A 102 -14.04 -11.15 -3.08
C ARG A 102 -15.21 -12.08 -3.37
N SER A 103 -15.15 -12.82 -4.48
CA SER A 103 -16.21 -13.74 -4.92
C SER A 103 -16.17 -15.10 -4.21
N LYS A 104 -15.12 -15.40 -3.45
CA LYS A 104 -14.99 -16.66 -2.70
C LYS A 104 -15.65 -16.56 -1.33
N SER A 105 -16.08 -17.69 -0.78
CA SER A 105 -16.52 -17.73 0.62
C SER A 105 -15.33 -17.59 1.57
N ASP A 106 -15.52 -17.03 2.76
CA ASP A 106 -14.42 -16.79 3.71
C ASP A 106 -13.72 -18.09 4.14
N HIS A 107 -14.41 -19.21 4.11
CA HIS A 107 -13.85 -20.54 4.43
C HIS A 107 -12.94 -21.11 3.33
N GLU A 108 -12.93 -20.51 2.15
CA GLU A 108 -12.12 -20.92 0.99
C GLU A 108 -10.94 -19.97 0.72
N LYS A 109 -10.83 -18.87 1.47
CA LYS A 109 -9.79 -17.87 1.27
C LYS A 109 -8.55 -18.21 2.09
N PRO A 110 -7.35 -18.17 1.49
CA PRO A 110 -6.12 -18.11 2.29
C PRO A 110 -6.10 -16.81 3.10
N LYS A 111 -5.33 -16.81 4.18
CA LYS A 111 -5.04 -15.58 4.94
C LYS A 111 -4.11 -14.69 4.13
N LEU A 112 -4.33 -13.39 4.18
CA LEU A 112 -3.44 -12.41 3.54
C LEU A 112 -2.73 -11.59 4.62
N VAL A 113 -1.49 -11.21 4.34
CA VAL A 113 -0.70 -10.25 5.13
C VAL A 113 -0.06 -9.28 4.16
N LEU A 114 -0.26 -7.98 4.38
CA LEU A 114 0.41 -6.91 3.65
C LEU A 114 1.48 -6.28 4.55
N LEU A 115 2.73 -6.39 4.15
CA LEU A 115 3.87 -5.73 4.78
C LEU A 115 4.27 -4.53 3.93
N GLU A 116 3.90 -3.32 4.37
CA GLU A 116 4.19 -2.09 3.63
C GLU A 116 4.67 -0.94 4.49
N HIS A 117 5.49 -0.07 3.90
CA HIS A 117 5.95 1.17 4.53
C HIS A 117 4.86 2.23 4.56
N ASP A 118 4.02 2.26 3.54
CA ASP A 118 3.01 3.28 3.36
C ASP A 118 1.80 3.06 4.30
N ASN A 119 1.68 3.93 5.29
CA ASN A 119 0.62 3.90 6.29
C ASN A 119 -0.78 4.13 5.72
N ARG A 120 -0.93 4.60 4.47
CA ARG A 120 -2.23 4.71 3.80
C ARG A 120 -2.89 3.34 3.65
N PHE A 121 -2.12 2.27 3.55
CA PHE A 121 -2.65 0.90 3.52
C PHE A 121 -3.17 0.42 4.89
N GLY A 122 -2.99 1.20 5.96
CA GLY A 122 -3.55 0.92 7.29
C GLY A 122 -5.09 0.89 7.36
N VAL A 123 -5.78 1.21 6.25
CA VAL A 123 -7.22 0.95 6.09
C VAL A 123 -7.55 -0.54 6.00
N PHE A 124 -6.58 -1.38 5.66
CA PHE A 124 -6.76 -2.82 5.56
C PHE A 124 -6.36 -3.52 6.87
N PRO A 125 -7.20 -4.43 7.42
CA PRO A 125 -6.84 -5.16 8.63
C PRO A 125 -5.65 -6.12 8.44
N GLU A 126 -5.33 -6.48 7.19
CA GLU A 126 -4.17 -7.31 6.85
C GLU A 126 -2.85 -6.52 6.80
N PHE A 127 -2.90 -5.19 6.93
CA PHE A 127 -1.73 -4.33 6.91
C PHE A 127 -0.89 -4.47 8.18
N SER A 128 0.41 -4.51 7.98
CA SER A 128 1.43 -4.38 9.01
C SER A 128 2.53 -3.48 8.49
N PHE A 129 2.86 -2.44 9.25
CA PHE A 129 3.94 -1.53 8.87
C PHE A 129 5.26 -2.28 8.75
N TYR A 130 5.94 -2.09 7.63
CA TYR A 130 7.21 -2.72 7.31
C TYR A 130 8.23 -1.65 6.90
N ASP A 131 9.37 -1.67 7.58
CA ASP A 131 10.52 -0.85 7.22
C ASP A 131 11.59 -1.74 6.60
N PHE A 132 11.81 -1.57 5.29
CA PHE A 132 12.82 -2.30 4.54
C PHE A 132 14.25 -2.11 5.10
N GLN A 133 14.53 -1.00 5.79
CA GLN A 133 15.82 -0.80 6.45
C GLN A 133 16.00 -1.73 7.65
N GLN A 134 14.91 -2.27 8.21
CA GLN A 134 14.85 -3.17 9.36
C GLN A 134 14.04 -4.44 9.01
N PRO A 135 14.49 -5.26 8.03
CA PRO A 135 13.68 -6.33 7.43
C PRO A 135 13.29 -7.45 8.42
N VAL A 136 14.01 -7.58 9.54
CA VAL A 136 13.77 -8.57 10.60
C VAL A 136 12.87 -8.07 11.73
N LYS A 137 12.51 -6.77 11.74
CA LYS A 137 11.64 -6.18 12.76
C LYS A 137 10.18 -6.37 12.38
N LEU A 138 9.78 -7.64 12.35
CA LEU A 138 8.43 -8.06 12.00
C LEU A 138 7.64 -8.46 13.26
N PRO A 139 6.30 -8.36 13.22
CA PRO A 139 5.46 -8.92 14.28
C PRO A 139 5.81 -10.39 14.53
N GLY A 140 6.09 -10.74 15.79
CA GLY A 140 6.60 -12.08 16.14
C GLY A 140 5.68 -13.23 15.74
N HIS A 141 4.38 -12.97 15.55
CA HIS A 141 3.40 -13.96 15.10
C HIS A 141 3.53 -14.35 13.62
N LEU A 142 4.25 -13.56 12.80
CA LEU A 142 4.45 -13.83 11.37
C LEU A 142 5.62 -14.80 11.09
N LYS A 143 6.47 -15.05 12.10
CA LYS A 143 7.65 -15.89 11.94
C LYS A 143 7.26 -17.34 11.71
N GLY A 144 7.67 -17.91 10.57
CA GLY A 144 7.31 -19.28 10.17
C GLY A 144 5.81 -19.50 10.01
N SER A 145 5.06 -18.46 9.66
CA SER A 145 3.61 -18.54 9.47
C SER A 145 3.15 -18.24 8.04
N ILE A 146 4.07 -17.88 7.14
CA ILE A 146 3.77 -17.51 5.76
C ILE A 146 4.16 -18.68 4.85
N ASP A 147 3.19 -19.19 4.10
CA ASP A 147 3.39 -20.33 3.18
C ASP A 147 3.86 -19.87 1.80
N ARG A 148 3.44 -18.67 1.39
CA ARG A 148 3.80 -18.07 0.10
C ARG A 148 4.10 -16.59 0.27
N ILE A 149 5.17 -16.13 -0.36
CA ILE A 149 5.60 -14.74 -0.26
C ILE A 149 5.89 -14.17 -1.65
N ILE A 150 5.41 -12.95 -1.88
CA ILE A 150 5.92 -12.08 -2.93
C ILE A 150 6.58 -10.88 -2.26
N CYS A 151 7.72 -10.46 -2.79
CA CYS A 151 8.50 -9.34 -2.27
C CYS A 151 9.02 -8.51 -3.43
N ASP A 152 8.73 -7.20 -3.39
CA ASP A 152 9.24 -6.23 -4.34
C ASP A 152 9.79 -5.00 -3.60
N PRO A 153 11.04 -5.06 -3.12
CA PRO A 153 11.57 -4.00 -2.26
C PRO A 153 11.82 -2.71 -3.07
N PRO A 154 11.73 -1.53 -2.43
CA PRO A 154 11.60 -0.23 -3.11
C PRO A 154 12.82 0.20 -3.95
N PHE A 155 14.00 -0.41 -3.75
CA PHE A 155 15.22 -0.04 -4.48
C PHE A 155 15.83 -1.25 -5.19
N LEU A 156 16.35 -1.04 -6.40
CA LEU A 156 17.09 -2.08 -7.15
C LEU A 156 18.58 -2.14 -6.77
N SER A 157 18.98 -1.60 -5.60
CA SER A 157 20.38 -1.64 -5.16
C SER A 157 20.77 -3.03 -4.66
N GLU A 158 22.06 -3.37 -4.75
CA GLU A 158 22.59 -4.67 -4.32
C GLU A 158 22.35 -4.91 -2.81
N ASP A 159 22.49 -3.87 -2.00
CA ASP A 159 22.09 -3.88 -0.58
C ASP A 159 20.60 -4.17 -0.38
N CYS A 160 19.76 -3.71 -1.31
CA CYS A 160 18.32 -3.90 -1.24
C CYS A 160 17.93 -5.36 -1.54
N GLN A 161 18.54 -5.95 -2.57
CA GLN A 161 18.32 -7.36 -2.93
C GLN A 161 18.87 -8.33 -1.88
N THR A 162 19.94 -7.95 -1.17
CA THR A 162 20.54 -8.81 -0.15
C THR A 162 19.66 -8.90 1.10
N LYS A 163 19.03 -7.80 1.53
CA LYS A 163 18.07 -7.79 2.65
C LYS A 163 16.75 -8.48 2.31
N GLY A 164 16.36 -8.53 1.04
CA GLY A 164 15.22 -9.36 0.59
C GLY A 164 15.43 -10.85 0.92
N LYS A 165 16.67 -11.35 0.91
CA LYS A 165 17.00 -12.73 1.31
C LYS A 165 16.78 -12.99 2.80
N ASP A 166 16.85 -11.94 3.63
CA ASP A 166 16.63 -12.07 5.07
C ASP A 166 15.18 -12.43 5.37
N LEU A 167 14.21 -12.17 4.47
CA LEU A 167 12.81 -12.57 4.63
C LEU A 167 12.58 -14.09 4.59
N SER A 168 13.61 -14.90 4.30
CA SER A 168 13.54 -16.36 4.34
C SER A 168 13.04 -16.94 5.67
N HIS A 169 13.19 -16.23 6.79
CA HIS A 169 12.66 -16.64 8.09
C HIS A 169 11.12 -16.59 8.22
N LEU A 170 10.43 -16.02 7.23
CA LEU A 170 8.96 -16.00 7.18
C LEU A 170 8.38 -17.30 6.61
N ASN A 171 9.17 -18.04 5.83
CA ASN A 171 8.79 -19.35 5.29
C ASN A 171 8.99 -20.44 6.36
N ILE A 172 8.17 -21.49 6.28
CA ILE A 172 8.31 -22.73 7.06
C ILE A 172 9.44 -23.60 6.50
#